data_AF-A0A438DF99-F1
#
_entry.id   AF-A0A438DF99-F1
#
_cell.length_a   1.000
_cell.length_b   1.000
_cell.length_c   1.000
_cell.angle_alpha   90.00
_cell.angle_beta   90.00
_cell.angle_gamma   90.00
#
_symmetry.space_group_name_H-M   'P 1'
#
loop_
_entity.id
_entity.type
_entity.pdbx_description
1 polymer ?
#
loop_
_entity_poly.entity_id
_entity_poly.type
_entity_poly.pdbx_seq_one_letter_code
_entity_poly.pdbx_strand_id
1 'polypeptide(L)'
;MVGLNNLYEDVKERVEGAEQRQMRRRKEVGGWIYEVENMLKEVNEILRRVSEKLVALSDQISKGYFDVVADMPPRPPVDELPMKEIVGSELTYDRIYGFLKDPQVGIMGLYGMGGVGKTTLLKKINNDFLTTSNDFDVVIWDVVSKPPNIEKI
;
A
#
# COMPACT_ATOMS: atom_id res chain seq x y z
N MET A 1 -35.65 25.60 4.49
CA MET A 1 -36.46 24.53 5.11
C MET A 1 -37.48 25.07 6.12
N VAL A 2 -37.11 26.05 6.97
CA VAL A 2 -38.02 26.65 7.98
C VAL A 2 -39.29 27.29 7.39
N GLY A 3 -39.20 27.97 6.24
CA GLY A 3 -40.36 28.67 5.65
C GLY A 3 -41.47 27.77 5.07
N LEU A 4 -41.13 26.55 4.62
CA LEU A 4 -42.10 25.60 4.06
C LEU A 4 -42.85 24.82 5.14
N ASN A 5 -42.15 24.44 6.22
CA ASN A 5 -42.78 23.79 7.37
C ASN A 5 -43.81 24.71 8.02
N ASN A 6 -43.49 26.00 8.18
CA ASN A 6 -44.41 26.95 8.80
C ASN A 6 -45.73 27.12 8.00
N LEU A 7 -45.69 27.05 6.67
CA LEU A 7 -46.88 27.14 5.84
C LEU A 7 -47.72 25.85 5.89
N TYR A 8 -47.09 24.68 5.90
CA TYR A 8 -47.81 23.41 6.07
C TYR A 8 -48.50 23.36 7.44
N GLU A 9 -47.80 23.71 8.52
CA GLU A 9 -48.37 23.73 9.87
C GLU A 9 -49.51 24.75 9.99
N ASP A 10 -49.38 25.97 9.43
CA ASP A 10 -50.48 26.96 9.40
C ASP A 10 -51.71 26.42 8.65
N VAL A 11 -51.51 25.86 7.46
CA VAL A 11 -52.62 25.31 6.66
C VAL A 11 -53.27 24.12 7.38
N LYS A 12 -52.48 23.28 8.03
CA LYS A 12 -52.96 22.13 8.80
C LYS A 12 -53.80 22.58 10.01
N GLU A 13 -53.29 23.48 10.83
CA GLU A 13 -54.03 24.02 11.99
C GLU A 13 -55.34 24.69 11.57
N ARG A 14 -55.34 25.45 10.46
CA ARG A 14 -56.55 26.09 9.95
C ARG A 14 -57.59 25.09 9.47
N VAL A 15 -57.14 24.00 8.85
CA VAL A 15 -58.02 22.91 8.40
C VAL A 15 -58.61 22.16 9.59
N GLU A 16 -57.80 21.81 10.58
CA GLU A 16 -58.25 21.15 11.80
C GLU A 16 -59.24 22.02 12.59
N GLY A 17 -58.96 23.32 12.72
CA GLY A 17 -59.87 24.28 13.34
C GLY A 17 -61.20 24.46 12.60
N ALA A 18 -61.21 24.34 11.27
CA ALA A 18 -62.45 24.34 10.49
C ALA A 18 -63.25 23.04 10.66
N GLU A 19 -62.58 21.89 10.72
CA GLU A 19 -63.20 20.58 10.94
C GLU A 19 -63.85 20.48 12.33
N GLN A 20 -63.22 21.05 13.37
CA GLN A 20 -63.80 21.16 14.71
C GLN A 20 -65.11 21.97 14.73
N ARG A 21 -65.26 22.93 13.82
CA ARG A 21 -66.50 23.71 13.62
C ARG A 21 -67.52 22.98 12.74
N GLN A 22 -67.37 21.67 12.56
CA GLN A 22 -68.19 20.80 11.72
C GLN A 22 -68.19 21.17 10.22
N MET A 23 -67.18 21.91 9.76
CA MET A 23 -66.99 22.13 8.32
C MET A 23 -66.31 20.92 7.68
N ARG A 24 -66.60 20.66 6.41
CA ARG A 24 -65.92 19.60 5.64
C ARG A 24 -64.72 20.17 4.88
N ARG A 25 -63.56 19.53 5.02
CA ARG A 25 -62.37 19.82 4.21
C ARG A 25 -62.66 19.60 2.72
N ARG A 26 -62.13 20.50 1.88
CA ARG A 26 -62.17 20.34 0.41
C ARG A 26 -61.25 19.20 -0.02
N LYS A 27 -61.66 18.46 -1.06
CA LYS A 27 -60.88 17.34 -1.62
C LYS A 27 -59.47 17.76 -2.05
N GLU A 28 -59.34 18.92 -2.70
CA GLU A 28 -58.05 19.47 -3.14
C GLU A 28 -57.10 19.71 -1.95
N VAL A 29 -57.61 20.27 -0.86
CA VAL A 29 -56.83 20.51 0.36
C VAL A 29 -56.41 19.19 1.01
N GLY A 30 -57.30 18.18 1.03
CA GLY A 30 -56.96 16.84 1.51
C GLY A 30 -55.87 16.16 0.68
N GLY A 31 -55.96 16.25 -0.65
CA GLY A 31 -54.94 15.72 -1.56
C GLY A 31 -53.59 16.41 -1.38
N TRP A 32 -53.58 17.74 -1.30
CA TRP A 32 -52.37 18.52 -1.07
C TRP A 32 -51.69 18.17 0.26
N ILE A 33 -52.46 18.06 1.36
CA ILE A 33 -51.92 17.65 2.67
C ILE A 33 -51.27 16.26 2.58
N TYR A 34 -51.95 15.31 1.93
CA TYR A 34 -51.43 13.95 1.76
C TYR A 34 -50.11 13.92 0.96
N GLU A 35 -50.02 14.68 -0.12
CA GLU A 35 -48.79 14.78 -0.92
C GLU A 35 -47.63 15.39 -0.12
N VAL A 36 -47.89 16.46 0.62
CA VAL A 36 -46.88 17.11 1.47
C VAL A 36 -46.41 16.16 2.59
N GLU A 37 -47.32 15.42 3.22
CA GLU A 37 -46.97 14.43 4.24
C GLU A 37 -46.09 13.30 3.69
N ASN A 38 -46.36 12.84 2.46
CA ASN A 38 -45.52 11.83 1.81
C ASN A 38 -44.13 12.38 1.49
N MET A 39 -44.04 13.60 0.95
CA MET A 39 -42.74 14.25 0.72
C MET A 39 -41.95 14.44 2.01
N LEU A 40 -42.61 14.84 3.10
CA LEU A 40 -41.96 14.97 4.42
C LEU A 40 -41.41 13.63 4.92
N LYS A 41 -42.15 12.53 4.75
CA LYS A 41 -41.67 11.17 5.10
C LYS A 41 -40.44 10.79 4.28
N GLU A 42 -40.45 11.01 2.98
CA GLU A 42 -39.32 10.70 2.10
C GLU A 42 -38.07 11.50 2.49
N VAL A 43 -38.21 12.81 2.73
CA VAL A 43 -37.11 13.67 3.17
C VAL A 43 -36.54 13.20 4.51
N ASN A 44 -37.40 12.87 5.48
CA ASN A 44 -36.96 12.39 6.79
C ASN A 44 -36.19 11.06 6.70
N GLU A 45 -36.63 10.14 5.84
CA GLU A 45 -35.92 8.88 5.63
C GLU A 45 -34.54 9.10 4.98
N ILE A 46 -34.42 10.05 4.05
CA ILE A 46 -33.13 10.44 3.48
C ILE A 46 -32.22 11.03 4.55
N LEU A 47 -32.73 11.97 5.36
CA LEU A 47 -31.97 12.60 6.44
C LEU A 47 -31.45 11.58 7.46
N ARG A 48 -32.28 10.58 7.82
CA ARG A 48 -31.89 9.46 8.68
C ARG A 48 -30.71 8.68 8.09
N ARG A 49 -30.82 8.27 6.82
CA ARG A 49 -29.75 7.53 6.12
C ARG A 49 -28.45 8.31 6.01
N VAL A 50 -28.52 9.61 5.72
CA VAL A 50 -27.34 10.48 5.68
C VAL A 50 -26.66 10.55 7.04
N SER A 51 -27.46 10.72 8.11
CA SER A 51 -26.94 10.78 9.47
C SER A 51 -26.22 9.48 9.88
N GLU A 52 -26.81 8.32 9.57
CA GLU A 52 -26.18 7.01 9.83
C GLU A 52 -24.85 6.84 9.07
N LYS A 53 -24.81 7.22 7.79
CA LYS A 53 -23.58 7.15 7.00
C LYS A 53 -22.50 8.10 7.51
N LEU A 54 -22.85 9.30 7.98
CA LEU A 54 -21.88 10.24 8.55
C LEU A 54 -21.24 9.71 9.84
N VAL A 55 -22.05 9.07 10.71
CA VAL A 55 -21.53 8.42 11.92
C VAL A 55 -20.59 7.28 11.56
N ALA A 56 -20.99 6.41 10.63
CA ALA A 56 -20.15 5.31 10.17
C ALA A 56 -18.84 5.82 9.53
N LEU A 57 -18.89 6.89 8.73
CA LEU A 57 -17.71 7.52 8.14
C LEU A 57 -16.76 8.07 9.21
N SER A 58 -17.30 8.76 10.23
CA SER A 58 -16.50 9.30 11.33
C SER A 58 -15.80 8.20 12.12
N ASP A 59 -16.49 7.08 12.38
CA ASP A 59 -15.91 5.91 13.04
C ASP A 59 -14.75 5.33 12.20
N GLN A 60 -14.93 5.18 10.89
CA GLN A 60 -13.86 4.69 10.00
C GLN A 60 -12.65 5.63 9.97
N ILE A 61 -12.87 6.95 9.89
CA ILE A 61 -11.77 7.94 9.93
C ILE A 61 -11.02 7.85 11.26
N SER A 62 -11.73 7.72 12.38
CA SER A 62 -11.10 7.64 13.71
C SER A 62 -10.26 6.37 13.93
N LYS A 63 -10.54 5.30 13.19
CA LYS A 63 -9.80 4.02 13.25
C LYS A 63 -8.50 4.05 12.45
N GLY A 64 -8.30 5.02 11.57
CA GLY A 64 -7.13 5.12 10.74
C GLY A 64 -5.91 5.65 11.49
N TYR A 65 -4.95 4.78 11.80
CA TYR A 65 -3.60 5.17 12.20
C TYR A 65 -2.66 4.92 11.02
N PHE A 66 -2.33 5.97 10.27
CA PHE A 66 -1.61 5.90 8.98
C PHE A 66 -0.20 6.49 9.03
N ASP A 67 0.49 6.38 10.17
CA ASP A 67 1.87 6.86 10.31
C ASP A 67 2.84 6.11 9.38
N VAL A 68 2.54 4.85 9.09
CA VAL A 68 3.26 4.02 8.11
C VAL A 68 2.25 3.55 7.07
N VAL A 69 2.41 4.07 5.84
CA VAL A 69 1.49 3.79 4.72
C VAL A 69 1.99 2.68 3.79
N ALA A 70 3.26 2.30 3.92
CA ALA A 70 3.90 1.25 3.15
C ALA A 70 5.19 0.79 3.84
N ASP A 71 5.51 -0.49 3.71
CA ASP A 71 6.79 -1.05 4.13
C ASP A 71 7.82 -1.01 2.99
N MET A 72 9.09 -0.84 3.35
CA MET A 72 10.17 -1.08 2.41
C MET A 72 10.24 -2.57 2.10
N PRO A 73 10.23 -2.99 0.82
CA PRO A 73 10.41 -4.40 0.50
C PRO A 73 11.78 -4.89 1.00
N PRO A 74 11.89 -6.18 1.37
CA PRO A 74 13.18 -6.75 1.75
C PRO A 74 14.18 -6.57 0.61
N ARG A 75 15.44 -6.26 0.97
CA ARG A 75 16.52 -6.16 -0.02
C ARG A 75 16.76 -7.54 -0.63
N PRO A 76 17.09 -7.62 -1.94
CA PRO A 76 17.49 -8.88 -2.54
C PRO A 76 18.76 -9.41 -1.85
N PRO A 77 18.90 -10.74 -1.69
CA PRO A 77 20.09 -11.36 -1.11
C PRO A 77 21.39 -11.10 -1.89
N VAL A 78 21.28 -10.83 -3.19
CA VAL A 78 22.40 -10.62 -4.11
C VAL A 78 22.03 -9.48 -5.05
N ASP A 79 22.94 -8.52 -5.21
CA ASP A 79 22.80 -7.46 -6.22
C ASP A 79 23.43 -7.90 -7.54
N GLU A 80 22.71 -7.77 -8.65
CA GLU A 80 23.27 -8.03 -9.99
C GLU A 80 24.29 -6.97 -10.37
N LEU A 81 25.50 -7.41 -10.75
CA LEU A 81 26.57 -6.54 -11.20
C LEU A 81 26.59 -6.45 -12.73
N PRO A 82 26.71 -5.25 -13.33
CA PRO A 82 26.85 -5.10 -14.76
C PRO A 82 28.08 -5.86 -15.29
N MET A 83 27.84 -6.80 -16.22
CA MET A 83 28.86 -7.67 -16.78
C MET A 83 28.54 -8.05 -18.23
N LYS A 84 29.58 -8.31 -19.03
CA LYS A 84 29.46 -8.92 -20.37
C LYS A 84 29.69 -10.43 -20.27
N GLU A 85 29.22 -11.19 -21.25
CA GLU A 85 29.54 -12.61 -21.34
C GLU A 85 31.06 -12.83 -21.43
N ILE A 86 31.56 -13.83 -20.68
CA ILE A 86 32.99 -14.16 -20.58
C ILE A 86 33.15 -15.61 -21.02
N VAL A 87 34.16 -15.87 -21.84
CA VAL A 87 34.57 -17.22 -22.28
C VAL A 87 36.00 -17.53 -21.80
N GLY A 88 36.32 -18.80 -21.55
CA GLY A 88 37.69 -19.25 -21.24
C GLY A 88 38.09 -19.07 -19.78
N SER A 89 37.12 -18.98 -18.86
CA SER A 89 37.34 -18.85 -17.41
C SER A 89 36.79 -20.03 -16.60
N GLU A 90 36.33 -21.09 -17.27
CA GLU A 90 35.53 -22.18 -16.70
C GLU A 90 36.34 -22.97 -15.66
N LEU A 91 37.56 -23.36 -16.00
CA LEU A 91 38.43 -24.12 -15.08
C LEU A 91 38.78 -23.34 -13.81
N THR A 92 39.02 -22.03 -13.94
CA THR A 92 39.33 -21.16 -12.79
C THR A 92 38.08 -20.90 -11.96
N TYR A 93 36.92 -20.73 -12.62
CA TYR A 93 35.63 -20.58 -11.98
C TYR A 93 35.30 -21.81 -11.13
N ASP A 94 35.36 -23.02 -11.71
CA ASP A 94 35.02 -24.26 -11.00
C ASP A 94 35.89 -24.47 -9.76
N ARG A 95 37.18 -24.13 -9.86
CA ARG A 95 38.10 -24.21 -8.74
C ARG A 95 37.75 -23.23 -7.63
N ILE A 96 37.44 -21.97 -7.96
CA ILE A 96 37.03 -20.96 -6.98
C ILE A 96 35.70 -21.37 -6.33
N TYR A 97 34.74 -21.81 -7.14
CA TYR A 97 33.43 -22.23 -6.66
C TYR A 97 33.52 -23.43 -5.73
N GLY A 98 34.42 -24.38 -5.99
CA GLY A 98 34.72 -25.49 -5.10
C GLY A 98 35.23 -25.05 -3.73
N PHE A 99 36.14 -24.08 -3.69
CA PHE A 99 36.64 -23.53 -2.42
C PHE A 99 35.59 -22.69 -1.67
N LEU A 100 34.67 -22.02 -2.37
CA LEU A 100 33.58 -21.27 -1.71
C LEU A 100 32.60 -22.16 -0.95
N LYS A 101 32.53 -23.45 -1.31
CA LYS A 101 31.72 -24.46 -0.61
C LYS A 101 32.46 -25.15 0.53
N ASP A 102 33.76 -24.90 0.68
CA ASP A 102 34.55 -25.52 1.74
C ASP A 102 34.45 -24.67 3.02
N PRO A 103 33.81 -25.17 4.09
CA PRO A 103 33.64 -24.41 5.33
C PRO A 103 34.97 -24.10 6.03
N GLN A 104 36.07 -24.76 5.65
CA GLN A 104 37.41 -24.50 6.19
C GLN A 104 38.11 -23.31 5.52
N VAL A 105 37.56 -22.81 4.41
CA VAL A 105 38.12 -21.67 3.68
C VAL A 105 37.38 -20.39 4.10
N GLY A 106 38.03 -19.56 4.92
CA GLY A 106 37.45 -18.29 5.37
C GLY A 106 37.67 -17.11 4.40
N ILE A 107 38.85 -16.99 3.80
CA ILE A 107 39.21 -15.87 2.91
C ILE A 107 39.92 -16.42 1.67
N MET A 108 39.52 -15.92 0.50
CA MET A 108 40.17 -16.22 -0.77
C MET A 108 40.63 -14.93 -1.46
N GLY A 109 41.91 -14.87 -1.82
CA GLY A 109 42.49 -13.78 -2.61
C GLY A 109 42.82 -14.21 -4.04
N LEU A 110 42.41 -13.41 -5.03
CA LEU A 110 42.85 -13.55 -6.42
C LEU A 110 43.95 -12.53 -6.73
N TYR A 111 45.13 -13.00 -7.11
CA TYR A 111 46.28 -12.16 -7.44
C TYR A 111 46.82 -12.46 -8.84
N GLY A 112 47.55 -11.52 -9.45
CA GLY A 112 48.13 -11.66 -10.78
C GLY A 112 48.22 -10.33 -11.55
N MET A 113 48.75 -10.39 -12.77
CA MET A 113 48.95 -9.21 -13.64
C MET A 113 47.66 -8.41 -13.87
N GLY A 114 47.78 -7.11 -14.12
CA GLY A 114 46.64 -6.26 -14.52
C GLY A 114 46.00 -6.75 -15.83
N GLY A 115 44.70 -6.55 -16.01
CA GLY A 115 43.99 -6.87 -17.25
C GLY A 115 43.58 -8.34 -17.44
N VAL A 116 44.08 -9.29 -16.63
CA VAL A 116 43.76 -10.73 -16.75
C VAL A 116 42.33 -11.12 -16.34
N GLY A 117 41.47 -10.16 -15.98
CA GLY A 117 40.06 -10.43 -15.70
C GLY A 117 39.72 -10.86 -14.26
N LYS A 118 40.60 -10.66 -13.26
CA LYS A 118 40.32 -11.04 -11.85
C LYS A 118 39.01 -10.47 -11.30
N THR A 119 38.82 -9.16 -11.43
CA THR A 119 37.56 -8.49 -11.01
C THR A 119 36.38 -8.98 -11.85
N THR A 120 36.59 -9.24 -13.13
CA THR A 120 35.57 -9.76 -14.04
C THR A 120 35.10 -11.17 -13.61
N LEU A 121 36.03 -12.02 -13.16
CA LEU A 121 35.72 -13.34 -12.63
C LEU A 121 34.93 -13.27 -11.31
N LEU A 122 35.30 -12.37 -10.40
CA LEU A 122 34.54 -12.16 -9.15
C LEU A 122 33.13 -11.63 -9.41
N LYS A 123 32.94 -10.76 -10.42
CA LYS A 123 31.60 -10.31 -10.84
C LYS A 123 30.74 -11.45 -11.35
N LYS A 124 31.34 -12.38 -12.11
CA LYS A 124 30.63 -13.58 -12.59
C LYS A 124 30.13 -14.43 -11.42
N ILE A 125 31.03 -14.73 -10.48
CA ILE A 125 30.70 -15.49 -9.27
C ILE A 125 29.57 -14.81 -8.48
N ASN A 126 29.61 -13.48 -8.29
CA ASN A 126 28.54 -12.74 -7.64
C ASN A 126 27.19 -12.97 -8.32
N ASN A 127 27.13 -12.80 -9.64
CA ASN A 127 25.86 -12.93 -10.38
C ASN A 127 25.36 -14.37 -10.44
N ASP A 128 26.24 -15.37 -10.39
CA ASP A 128 25.84 -16.77 -10.36
C ASP A 128 25.09 -17.13 -9.06
N PHE A 129 25.27 -16.37 -7.97
CA PHE A 129 24.46 -16.48 -6.76
C PHE A 129 23.00 -15.98 -6.91
N LEU A 130 22.67 -15.26 -7.99
CA LEU A 130 21.27 -14.88 -8.28
C LEU A 130 20.42 -16.07 -8.70
N THR A 131 21.03 -17.08 -9.33
CA THR A 131 20.33 -18.21 -9.95
C THR A 131 20.64 -19.54 -9.26
N THR A 132 21.76 -19.63 -8.54
CA THR A 132 22.22 -20.86 -7.91
C THR A 132 21.88 -20.90 -6.43
N SER A 133 21.22 -21.99 -5.99
CA SER A 133 21.05 -22.30 -4.57
C SER A 133 22.43 -22.38 -3.90
N ASN A 134 22.61 -21.61 -2.83
CA ASN A 134 23.87 -21.49 -2.11
C ASN A 134 23.60 -21.35 -0.60
N ASP A 135 24.66 -21.52 0.20
CA ASP A 135 24.56 -21.51 1.66
C ASP A 135 24.71 -20.10 2.27
N PHE A 136 24.73 -19.04 1.44
CA PHE A 136 24.85 -17.67 1.90
C PHE A 136 23.49 -16.98 1.97
N ASP A 137 23.21 -16.36 3.12
CA ASP A 137 21.99 -15.56 3.30
C ASP A 137 22.04 -14.23 2.52
N VAL A 138 23.23 -13.64 2.39
CA VAL A 138 23.48 -12.35 1.71
C VAL A 138 24.87 -12.35 1.07
N VAL A 139 24.98 -11.83 -0.16
CA VAL A 139 26.25 -11.59 -0.87
C VAL A 139 26.44 -10.09 -1.05
N ILE A 140 27.58 -9.56 -0.61
CA ILE A 140 27.89 -8.13 -0.62
C ILE A 140 29.08 -7.87 -1.54
N TRP A 141 28.89 -6.96 -2.51
CA TRP A 141 29.97 -6.43 -3.34
C TRP A 141 30.41 -5.06 -2.84
N ASP A 142 31.70 -4.90 -2.52
CA ASP A 142 32.26 -3.61 -2.08
C ASP A 142 33.63 -3.34 -2.70
N VAL A 143 34.00 -2.05 -2.80
CA VAL A 143 35.28 -1.57 -3.33
C VAL A 143 36.09 -0.96 -2.19
N VAL A 144 37.17 -1.64 -1.83
CA VAL A 144 38.12 -1.13 -0.83
C VAL A 144 39.05 -0.10 -1.49
N SER A 145 38.85 1.18 -1.17
CA SER A 145 39.62 2.30 -1.76
C SER A 145 40.96 2.57 -1.08
N LYS A 146 41.18 2.01 0.12
CA LYS A 146 42.44 2.14 0.87
C LYS A 146 43.17 0.79 0.92
N PRO A 147 44.51 0.76 0.90
CA PRO A 147 45.23 -0.49 1.00
C PRO A 147 44.88 -1.20 2.31
N PRO A 148 44.43 -2.47 2.26
CA PRO A 148 44.05 -3.22 3.44
C PRO A 148 45.27 -3.54 4.31
N ASN A 149 45.09 -3.53 5.64
CA ASN A 149 46.06 -4.13 6.55
C ASN A 149 45.79 -5.63 6.63
N ILE A 150 46.58 -6.42 5.91
CA ILE A 150 46.41 -7.88 5.77
C ILE A 150 46.53 -8.60 7.12
N GLU A 151 47.27 -8.04 8.09
CA GLU A 151 47.40 -8.64 9.44
C GLU A 151 46.14 -8.47 10.29
N LYS A 152 45.20 -7.63 9.86
CA LYS A 152 43.95 -7.30 10.57
C LYS A 152 42.69 -7.86 9.89
N ILE A 153 42.86 -8.61 8.80
CA ILE A 153 41.81 -9.26 8.01
C ILE A 153 41.89 -10.75 8.26
#